data_AF-A0AAU4W1U9-F1
#
_entry.id   AF-A0AAU4W1U9-F1
#
_cell.length_a   1.000
_cell.length_b   1.000
_cell.length_c   1.000
_cell.angle_alpha   90.00
_cell.angle_beta   90.00
_cell.angle_gamma   90.00
#
_symmetry.space_group_name_H-M   'P 1'
#
loop_
_entity.id
_entity.type
_entity.pdbx_description
1 polymer ?
#
loop_
_entity_poly.entity_id
_entity_poly.type
_entity_poly.pdbx_seq_one_letter_code
_entity_poly.pdbx_strand_id
1 'polypeptide(L)'
;MTDAEHDPSGEQAVSNELAGVLPVEFVAFHSQNHVAYLEYAHLELGSSEAAEAVVDDVFTFLLEVWPDALQEANLNAFAWAQLREHVERYRARQVVPVALVDTARYAALRRGSRRRLKLVESKTGVYEAIAELPDRHYDVVLLTFVIELETAQVAQLMGIAPATVRSHIHTARRMLADKIRLDWTPGEEKDL
;
A
#
# COMPACT_ATOMS: atom_id res chain seq x y z
N MET A 1 -34.57 -4.72 40.60
CA MET A 1 -33.24 -4.94 40.02
C MET A 1 -33.48 -5.38 38.60
N THR A 2 -33.07 -4.55 37.65
CA THR A 2 -33.33 -4.63 36.20
C THR A 2 -32.49 -5.73 35.57
N ASP A 3 -33.14 -6.77 35.05
CA ASP A 3 -32.56 -7.62 34.01
C ASP A 3 -32.66 -6.84 32.69
N ALA A 4 -31.51 -6.41 32.18
CA ALA A 4 -31.38 -5.86 30.85
C ALA A 4 -31.45 -7.04 29.87
N GLU A 5 -32.60 -7.17 29.23
CA GLU A 5 -32.82 -8.03 28.08
C GLU A 5 -31.88 -7.55 26.96
N HIS A 6 -30.74 -8.24 26.84
CA HIS A 6 -29.86 -8.12 25.69
C HIS A 6 -30.66 -8.67 24.50
N ASP A 7 -31.11 -7.78 23.62
CA ASP A 7 -31.78 -8.13 22.37
C ASP A 7 -30.71 -8.37 21.28
N PRO A 8 -30.30 -9.63 21.02
CA PRO A 8 -29.34 -9.95 19.97
C PRO A 8 -29.90 -9.69 18.56
N SER A 9 -31.20 -9.40 18.44
CA SER A 9 -31.87 -9.19 17.15
C SER A 9 -31.53 -7.83 16.55
N GLY A 10 -31.20 -6.83 17.38
CA GLY A 10 -30.83 -5.48 16.92
C GLY A 10 -29.49 -5.46 16.18
N GLU A 11 -28.47 -6.15 16.69
CA GLU A 11 -27.14 -6.21 16.05
C GLU A 11 -27.14 -7.06 14.77
N GLN A 12 -27.92 -8.15 14.75
CA GLN A 12 -28.11 -8.97 13.55
C GLN A 12 -28.95 -8.26 12.47
N ALA A 13 -29.94 -7.45 12.85
CA ALA A 13 -30.79 -6.71 11.92
C ALA A 13 -30.04 -5.56 11.22
N VAL A 14 -29.22 -4.80 11.95
CA VAL A 14 -28.39 -3.73 11.38
C VAL A 14 -27.37 -4.29 10.38
N SER A 15 -26.79 -5.47 10.68
CA SER A 15 -25.88 -6.18 9.77
C SER A 15 -26.57 -6.66 8.48
N ASN A 16 -27.88 -6.92 8.52
CA ASN A 16 -28.65 -7.46 7.39
C ASN A 16 -29.30 -6.35 6.55
N GLU A 17 -29.61 -5.17 7.12
CA GLU A 17 -30.13 -4.02 6.38
C GLU A 17 -29.08 -3.38 5.45
N LEU A 18 -27.79 -3.40 5.83
CA LEU A 18 -26.71 -2.91 4.99
C LEU A 18 -26.34 -3.88 3.85
N ALA A 19 -26.77 -5.14 3.93
CA ALA A 19 -26.49 -6.18 2.93
C ALA A 19 -27.18 -5.94 1.56
N GLY A 20 -28.07 -4.93 1.46
CA GLY A 20 -28.73 -4.52 0.22
C GLY A 20 -28.33 -3.14 -0.32
N VAL A 21 -27.43 -2.41 0.35
CA VAL A 21 -27.11 -1.00 0.02
C VAL A 21 -25.89 -0.87 -0.90
N LEU A 22 -24.98 -1.83 -0.87
CA LEU A 22 -23.73 -1.80 -1.64
C LEU A 22 -23.79 -2.74 -2.85
N PRO A 23 -23.26 -2.33 -4.02
CA PRO A 23 -23.14 -3.22 -5.18
C PRO A 23 -22.36 -4.49 -4.84
N VAL A 24 -22.84 -5.66 -5.28
CA VAL A 24 -22.21 -6.95 -4.96
C VAL A 24 -20.77 -7.04 -5.48
N GLU A 25 -20.52 -6.42 -6.64
CA GLU A 25 -19.19 -6.32 -7.23
C GLU A 25 -18.24 -5.49 -6.36
N PHE A 26 -18.76 -4.44 -5.72
CA PHE A 26 -17.98 -3.62 -4.79
C PHE A 26 -17.64 -4.41 -3.54
N VAL A 27 -18.61 -5.12 -2.94
CA VAL A 27 -18.38 -5.95 -1.76
C VAL A 27 -17.32 -7.02 -2.05
N ALA A 28 -17.43 -7.69 -3.20
CA ALA A 28 -16.44 -8.68 -3.62
C ALA A 28 -15.05 -8.05 -3.82
N PHE A 29 -14.97 -6.87 -4.45
CA PHE A 29 -13.71 -6.16 -4.65
C PHE A 29 -13.08 -5.73 -3.32
N HIS A 30 -13.89 -5.18 -2.41
CA HIS A 30 -13.47 -4.80 -1.07
C HIS A 30 -12.89 -5.99 -0.32
N SER A 31 -13.64 -7.09 -0.16
CA SER A 31 -13.19 -8.28 0.56
C SER A 31 -11.91 -8.89 -0.02
N GLN A 32 -11.71 -8.83 -1.34
CA GLN A 32 -10.51 -9.35 -1.99
C GLN A 32 -9.26 -8.49 -1.74
N ASN A 33 -9.39 -7.16 -1.62
CA ASN A 33 -8.25 -6.25 -1.61
C ASN A 33 -7.96 -5.62 -0.24
N HIS A 34 -8.96 -5.57 0.65
CA HIS A 34 -8.91 -4.81 1.90
C HIS A 34 -7.72 -5.17 2.80
N VAL A 35 -7.45 -6.46 3.01
CA VAL A 35 -6.32 -6.91 3.84
C VAL A 35 -4.98 -6.45 3.27
N ALA A 36 -4.76 -6.64 1.96
CA ALA A 36 -3.52 -6.22 1.32
C ALA A 36 -3.37 -4.69 1.30
N TYR A 37 -4.47 -3.95 1.20
CA TYR A 37 -4.46 -2.48 1.27
C TYR A 37 -4.08 -2.01 2.68
N LEU A 38 -4.62 -2.64 3.73
CA LEU A 38 -4.25 -2.36 5.12
C LEU A 38 -2.79 -2.69 5.39
N GLU A 39 -2.30 -3.84 4.96
CA GLU A 39 -0.89 -4.24 5.16
C GLU A 39 0.06 -3.27 4.46
N TYR A 40 -0.25 -2.90 3.22
CA TYR A 40 0.52 -1.90 2.48
C TYR A 40 0.48 -0.54 3.18
N ALA A 41 -0.71 -0.04 3.53
CA ALA A 41 -0.87 1.26 4.18
C ALA A 41 -0.22 1.29 5.57
N HIS A 42 -0.26 0.19 6.33
CA HIS A 42 0.40 0.07 7.62
C HIS A 42 1.92 0.06 7.49
N LEU A 43 2.45 -0.75 6.56
CA LEU A 43 3.87 -0.77 6.27
C LEU A 43 4.35 0.61 5.80
N GLU A 44 3.54 1.31 5.02
CA GLU A 44 3.83 2.66 4.60
C GLU A 44 3.73 3.64 5.78
N LEU A 45 2.61 3.79 6.44
CA LEU A 45 2.35 4.87 7.41
C LEU A 45 2.93 4.60 8.79
N GLY A 46 3.06 3.33 9.19
CA GLY A 46 3.67 2.89 10.46
C GLY A 46 2.73 3.06 11.66
N SER A 47 1.43 3.22 11.40
CA SER A 47 0.38 3.32 12.41
C SER A 47 -0.85 2.59 11.88
N SER A 48 -1.43 1.69 12.70
CA SER A 48 -2.65 0.96 12.35
C SER A 48 -3.84 1.90 12.19
N GLU A 49 -4.00 2.86 13.10
CA GLU A 49 -5.06 3.88 13.02
C GLU A 49 -4.95 4.71 11.74
N ALA A 50 -3.74 5.11 11.36
CA ALA A 50 -3.52 5.85 10.11
C ALA A 50 -3.79 5.00 8.87
N ALA A 51 -3.45 3.70 8.92
CA ALA A 51 -3.69 2.77 7.82
C ALA A 51 -5.19 2.51 7.62
N GLU A 52 -5.93 2.24 8.69
CA GLU A 52 -7.38 2.06 8.67
C GLU A 52 -8.06 3.30 8.09
N ALA A 53 -7.77 4.49 8.63
CA ALA A 53 -8.36 5.73 8.13
C ALA A 53 -8.10 5.97 6.64
N VAL A 54 -6.88 5.70 6.15
CA VAL A 54 -6.53 5.86 4.73
C VAL A 54 -7.22 4.83 3.85
N VAL A 55 -7.30 3.57 4.29
CA VAL A 55 -7.96 2.52 3.52
C VAL A 55 -9.47 2.72 3.46
N ASP A 56 -10.08 3.17 4.56
CA ASP A 56 -11.49 3.56 4.61
C ASP A 56 -11.77 4.74 3.66
N ASP A 57 -10.92 5.77 3.65
CA ASP A 57 -11.02 6.90 2.71
C ASP A 57 -10.94 6.40 1.25
N VAL A 58 -10.04 5.47 0.95
CA VAL A 58 -9.88 4.89 -0.41
C VAL A 58 -11.12 4.13 -0.83
N PHE A 59 -11.66 3.24 0.01
CA PHE A 59 -12.85 2.47 -0.33
C PHE A 59 -14.11 3.33 -0.38
N THR A 60 -14.20 4.36 0.47
CA THR A 60 -15.27 5.37 0.40
C THR A 60 -15.23 6.09 -0.94
N PHE A 61 -14.06 6.58 -1.36
CA PHE A 61 -13.89 7.20 -2.67
C PHE A 61 -14.26 6.23 -3.81
N LEU A 62 -13.74 5.00 -3.77
CA LEU A 62 -14.01 3.99 -4.80
C LEU A 62 -15.51 3.65 -4.89
N LEU A 63 -16.23 3.67 -3.77
CA LEU A 63 -17.67 3.47 -3.75
C LEU A 63 -18.41 4.64 -4.42
N GLU A 64 -18.00 5.88 -4.15
CA GLU A 64 -18.58 7.07 -4.76
C GLU A 64 -18.43 7.09 -6.29
N VAL A 65 -17.26 6.68 -6.80
CA VAL A 65 -16.97 6.63 -8.24
C VAL A 65 -17.16 5.24 -8.85
N TRP A 66 -17.82 4.32 -8.14
CA TRP A 66 -17.86 2.90 -8.52
C TRP A 66 -18.38 2.63 -9.94
N PRO A 67 -19.46 3.29 -10.42
CA PRO A 67 -19.94 3.08 -11.79
C PRO A 67 -18.89 3.44 -12.85
N ASP A 68 -18.13 4.50 -12.62
CA ASP A 68 -17.08 4.96 -13.53
C ASP A 68 -15.82 4.09 -13.41
N ALA A 69 -15.45 3.67 -12.20
CA ALA A 69 -14.34 2.77 -11.94
C ALA A 69 -14.51 1.41 -12.65
N LEU A 70 -15.74 0.91 -12.77
CA LEU A 70 -16.05 -0.30 -13.55
C LEU A 70 -15.86 -0.12 -15.07
N GLN A 71 -15.83 1.11 -15.58
CA GLN A 71 -15.54 1.41 -16.99
C GLN A 71 -14.05 1.51 -17.28
N GLU A 72 -13.20 1.59 -16.25
CA GLU A 72 -11.76 1.63 -16.43
C GLU A 72 -11.27 0.34 -17.11
N ALA A 73 -10.30 0.50 -18.01
CA ALA A 73 -9.68 -0.64 -18.70
C ALA A 73 -9.05 -1.65 -17.71
N ASN A 74 -8.72 -1.20 -16.50
CA ASN A 74 -8.24 -2.04 -15.43
C ASN A 74 -8.58 -1.45 -14.04
N LEU A 75 -9.67 -1.95 -13.45
CA LEU A 75 -10.15 -1.55 -12.13
C LEU A 75 -9.08 -1.68 -11.03
N ASN A 76 -8.34 -2.78 -10.99
CA ASN A 76 -7.33 -2.99 -9.94
C ASN A 76 -6.18 -1.98 -10.05
N ALA A 77 -5.71 -1.70 -11.28
CA ALA A 77 -4.65 -0.71 -11.48
C ALA A 77 -5.11 0.70 -11.09
N PHE A 78 -6.38 1.05 -11.38
CA PHE A 78 -6.99 2.30 -10.96
C PHE A 78 -7.06 2.38 -9.42
N ALA A 79 -7.64 1.37 -8.77
CA ALA A 79 -7.76 1.34 -7.30
C ALA A 79 -6.40 1.35 -6.59
N TRP A 80 -5.40 0.63 -7.11
CA TRP A 80 -4.02 0.67 -6.60
C TRP A 80 -3.40 2.06 -6.72
N ALA A 81 -3.67 2.79 -7.81
CA ALA A 81 -3.24 4.17 -7.94
C ALA A 81 -3.90 5.07 -6.89
N GLN A 82 -5.19 4.88 -6.60
CA GLN A 82 -5.90 5.63 -5.57
C GLN A 82 -5.34 5.36 -4.17
N LEU A 83 -5.07 4.10 -3.82
CA LEU A 83 -4.44 3.77 -2.53
C LEU A 83 -3.11 4.51 -2.36
N ARG A 84 -2.24 4.45 -3.37
CA ARG A 84 -0.94 5.13 -3.32
C ARG A 84 -1.09 6.64 -3.16
N GLU A 85 -2.01 7.25 -3.91
CA GLU A 85 -2.27 8.68 -3.80
C GLU A 85 -2.76 9.08 -2.40
N HIS A 86 -3.67 8.30 -1.78
CA HIS A 86 -4.18 8.60 -0.44
C HIS A 86 -3.10 8.44 0.64
N VAL A 87 -2.28 7.38 0.56
CA VAL A 87 -1.12 7.19 1.45
C VAL A 87 -0.14 8.37 1.31
N GLU A 88 0.18 8.79 0.09
CA GLU A 88 1.05 9.95 -0.14
C GLU A 88 0.43 11.24 0.41
N ARG A 89 -0.86 11.49 0.13
CA ARG A 89 -1.57 12.68 0.60
C ARG A 89 -1.62 12.75 2.13
N TYR A 90 -1.86 11.62 2.80
CA TYR A 90 -1.85 11.52 4.26
C TYR A 90 -0.49 11.95 4.82
N ARG A 91 0.61 11.41 4.28
CA ARG A 91 1.97 11.82 4.68
C ARG A 91 2.22 13.31 4.49
N ALA A 92 1.62 13.93 3.48
CA ALA A 92 1.85 15.35 3.17
C ALA A 92 1.32 16.22 4.28
N ARG A 93 0.11 15.87 4.72
CA ARG A 93 -0.58 16.57 5.79
C ARG A 93 0.19 16.45 7.11
N GLN A 94 0.90 15.35 7.33
CA GLN A 94 1.73 15.13 8.52
C GLN A 94 3.05 15.93 8.53
N VAL A 95 3.50 16.48 7.40
CA VAL A 95 4.86 17.05 7.26
C VAL A 95 4.91 18.60 7.19
N VAL A 96 3.81 19.34 7.27
CA VAL A 96 3.81 20.77 6.84
C VAL A 96 3.68 21.79 8.00
N PRO A 97 4.55 22.82 8.01
CA PRO A 97 4.08 24.19 7.74
C PRO A 97 4.43 24.69 6.31
N VAL A 98 3.50 25.44 5.75
CA VAL A 98 3.24 25.83 4.35
C VAL A 98 4.43 26.37 3.53
N ALA A 99 4.62 25.88 2.28
CA ALA A 99 4.62 26.68 1.01
C ALA A 99 5.32 25.96 -0.19
N LEU A 100 4.65 26.04 -1.35
CA LEU A 100 5.17 26.09 -2.75
C LEU A 100 5.50 24.79 -3.56
N VAL A 101 4.75 24.68 -4.67
CA VAL A 101 4.95 24.01 -6.00
C VAL A 101 4.76 22.48 -6.10
N ASP A 102 3.82 22.11 -6.99
CA ASP A 102 3.15 20.80 -7.15
C ASP A 102 4.01 19.63 -7.67
N THR A 103 5.31 19.78 -7.84
CA THR A 103 6.23 18.68 -8.19
C THR A 103 7.17 18.30 -7.04
N ALA A 104 7.52 19.25 -6.17
CA ALA A 104 8.34 18.99 -4.98
C ALA A 104 7.57 18.20 -3.92
N ARG A 105 6.24 18.31 -3.91
CA ARG A 105 5.32 17.60 -3.01
C ARG A 105 5.37 16.08 -3.22
N TYR A 106 5.16 15.58 -4.44
CA TYR A 106 5.27 14.14 -4.73
C TYR A 106 6.65 13.56 -4.35
N ALA A 107 7.73 14.31 -4.62
CA ALA A 107 9.08 13.89 -4.21
C ALA A 107 9.31 13.94 -2.69
N ALA A 108 8.79 14.94 -1.96
CA ALA A 108 8.85 15.03 -0.50
C ALA A 108 8.04 13.93 0.20
N LEU A 109 6.95 13.50 -0.42
CA LEU A 109 6.03 12.50 0.11
C LEU A 109 6.54 11.08 -0.04
N ARG A 110 7.02 10.73 -1.24
CA ARG A 110 7.73 9.49 -1.52
C ARG A 110 8.94 9.30 -0.60
N ARG A 111 9.56 10.40 -0.14
CA ARG A 111 10.66 10.35 0.81
C ARG A 111 10.23 9.82 2.18
N GLY A 112 8.98 9.86 2.63
CA GLY A 112 8.59 9.44 3.99
C GLY A 112 8.70 7.93 4.26
N SER A 113 8.19 7.10 3.35
CA SER A 113 8.27 5.62 3.42
C SER A 113 9.69 5.12 3.20
N ARG A 114 10.30 5.64 2.13
CA ARG A 114 11.68 5.42 1.74
C ARG A 114 12.63 5.89 2.83
N ARG A 115 12.34 6.98 3.54
CA ARG A 115 13.12 7.43 4.71
C ARG A 115 13.03 6.43 5.84
N ARG A 116 11.84 5.94 6.18
CA ARG A 116 11.71 4.92 7.23
C ARG A 116 12.45 3.64 6.88
N LEU A 117 12.34 3.18 5.63
CA LEU A 117 13.11 2.03 5.15
C LEU A 117 14.62 2.31 5.18
N LYS A 118 15.07 3.51 4.79
CA LYS A 118 16.46 3.97 4.95
C LYS A 118 16.91 4.09 6.40
N LEU A 119 16.00 4.37 7.34
CA LEU A 119 16.28 4.45 8.78
C LEU A 119 16.41 3.07 9.45
N VAL A 120 15.93 2.00 8.80
CA VAL A 120 16.27 0.64 9.23
C VAL A 120 17.73 0.41 8.84
N GLU A 121 18.65 0.66 9.78
CA GLU A 121 20.07 0.38 9.58
C GLU A 121 20.25 -1.10 9.19
N SER A 122 20.52 -1.35 7.91
CA SER A 122 21.01 -2.64 7.46
C SER A 122 22.50 -2.52 7.17
N LYS A 123 23.29 -3.43 7.74
CA LYS A 123 24.72 -3.59 7.42
C LYS A 123 25.00 -3.81 5.92
N THR A 124 23.96 -4.09 5.13
CA THR A 124 24.05 -4.44 3.71
C THR A 124 23.53 -3.32 2.77
N GLY A 125 22.98 -2.21 3.29
CA GLY A 125 22.38 -1.16 2.45
C GLY A 125 21.12 -1.59 1.65
N VAL A 126 20.59 -2.79 1.91
CA VAL A 126 19.50 -3.41 1.12
C VAL A 126 18.23 -2.59 1.19
N TYR A 127 17.85 -2.16 2.39
CA TYR A 127 16.63 -1.37 2.60
C TYR A 127 16.71 0.02 1.94
N GLU A 128 17.89 0.63 1.92
CA GLU A 128 18.15 1.86 1.16
C GLU A 128 18.07 1.62 -0.35
N ALA A 129 18.63 0.52 -0.84
CA ALA A 129 18.55 0.16 -2.25
C ALA A 129 17.10 -0.11 -2.70
N ILE A 130 16.29 -0.79 -1.88
CA ILE A 130 14.85 -0.97 -2.13
C ILE A 130 14.16 0.39 -2.17
N ALA A 131 14.44 1.26 -1.21
CA ALA A 131 13.88 2.61 -1.14
C ALA A 131 14.25 3.50 -2.35
N GLU A 132 15.19 3.11 -3.20
CA GLU A 132 15.56 3.87 -4.41
C GLU A 132 14.99 3.27 -5.70
N LEU A 133 14.37 2.10 -5.65
CA LEU A 133 13.73 1.50 -6.81
C LEU A 133 12.67 2.42 -7.43
N PRO A 134 12.48 2.38 -8.77
CA PRO A 134 11.32 3.00 -9.42
C PRO A 134 10.01 2.45 -8.85
N ASP A 135 8.94 3.26 -8.80
CA ASP A 135 7.74 2.96 -8.00
C ASP A 135 7.10 1.61 -8.33
N ARG A 136 7.00 1.24 -9.61
CA ARG A 136 6.45 -0.08 -10.01
C ARG A 136 7.32 -1.27 -9.57
N HIS A 137 8.62 -1.07 -9.40
CA HIS A 137 9.54 -2.12 -8.94
C HIS A 137 9.60 -2.16 -7.42
N TYR A 138 9.53 -0.99 -6.78
CA TYR A 138 9.36 -0.88 -5.33
C TYR A 138 8.10 -1.61 -4.86
N ASP A 139 6.94 -1.30 -5.44
CA ASP A 139 5.66 -1.92 -5.07
C ASP A 139 5.71 -3.45 -5.22
N VAL A 140 6.19 -3.95 -6.36
CA VAL A 140 6.33 -5.39 -6.59
C VAL A 140 7.26 -6.05 -5.57
N VAL A 141 8.39 -5.43 -5.24
CA VAL A 141 9.32 -5.96 -4.23
C VAL A 141 8.67 -5.96 -2.84
N LEU A 142 7.98 -4.88 -2.48
CA LEU A 142 7.33 -4.75 -1.18
C LEU A 142 6.23 -5.80 -1.01
N LEU A 143 5.32 -5.89 -1.98
CA LEU A 143 4.20 -6.82 -1.97
C LEU A 143 4.67 -8.28 -1.97
N THR A 144 5.72 -8.62 -2.74
CA THR A 144 6.20 -10.01 -2.84
C THR A 144 7.08 -10.44 -1.68
N PHE A 145 7.97 -9.58 -1.18
CA PHE A 145 9.01 -10.01 -0.23
C PHE A 145 8.81 -9.50 1.19
N VAL A 146 7.98 -8.47 1.39
CA VAL A 146 7.70 -7.94 2.73
C VAL A 146 6.28 -8.27 3.17
N ILE A 147 5.32 -8.13 2.27
CA ILE A 147 3.92 -8.56 2.51
C ILE A 147 3.72 -10.05 2.14
N GLU A 148 4.71 -10.67 1.50
CA GLU A 148 4.73 -12.11 1.18
C GLU A 148 3.55 -12.59 0.30
N LEU A 149 3.01 -11.71 -0.55
CA LEU A 149 1.95 -12.06 -1.49
C LEU A 149 2.47 -12.89 -2.67
N GLU A 150 1.66 -13.85 -3.11
CA GLU A 150 1.97 -14.64 -4.31
C GLU A 150 1.92 -13.79 -5.59
N THR A 151 2.65 -14.22 -6.62
CA THR A 151 2.73 -13.50 -7.91
C THR A 151 1.35 -13.22 -8.52
N ALA A 152 0.39 -14.14 -8.36
CA ALA A 152 -0.97 -13.96 -8.86
C ALA A 152 -1.72 -12.86 -8.09
N GLN A 153 -1.57 -12.82 -6.76
CA GLN A 153 -2.17 -11.80 -5.90
C GLN A 153 -1.56 -10.42 -6.19
N VAL A 154 -0.23 -10.33 -6.33
CA VAL A 154 0.45 -9.07 -6.72
C VAL A 154 -0.02 -8.57 -8.08
N ALA A 155 -0.15 -9.48 -9.06
CA ALA A 155 -0.64 -9.17 -10.40
C ALA A 155 -2.07 -8.62 -10.36
N GLN A 156 -2.95 -9.29 -9.62
CA GLN A 156 -4.32 -8.85 -9.39
C GLN A 156 -4.34 -7.48 -8.75
N LEU A 157 -3.69 -7.31 -7.60
CA LEU A 157 -3.67 -6.09 -6.80
C LEU A 157 -3.21 -4.87 -7.59
N MET A 158 -2.11 -5.01 -8.33
CA MET A 158 -1.52 -3.92 -9.12
C MET A 158 -2.19 -3.74 -10.49
N GLY A 159 -3.10 -4.63 -10.88
CA GLY A 159 -3.71 -4.64 -12.22
C GLY A 159 -2.68 -4.83 -13.34
N ILE A 160 -1.76 -5.77 -13.20
CA ILE A 160 -0.76 -6.10 -14.24
C ILE A 160 -0.74 -7.60 -14.52
N ALA A 161 -0.13 -8.02 -15.63
CA ALA A 161 0.00 -9.44 -15.94
C ALA A 161 0.99 -10.13 -14.98
N PRO A 162 0.78 -11.42 -14.61
CA PRO A 162 1.74 -12.18 -13.80
C PRO A 162 3.14 -12.26 -14.42
N ALA A 163 3.24 -12.26 -15.75
CA ALA A 163 4.51 -12.16 -16.45
C ALA A 163 5.22 -10.81 -16.21
N THR A 164 4.45 -9.71 -16.14
CA THR A 164 4.95 -8.38 -15.80
C THR A 164 5.50 -8.35 -14.39
N VAL A 165 4.80 -8.96 -13.41
CA VAL A 165 5.31 -9.11 -12.03
C VAL A 165 6.68 -9.80 -12.03
N ARG A 166 6.80 -10.97 -12.68
CA ARG A 166 8.09 -11.70 -12.77
C ARG A 166 9.19 -10.86 -13.41
N SER A 167 8.87 -10.13 -14.49
CA SER A 167 9.83 -9.24 -15.16
C SER A 167 10.26 -8.07 -14.27
N HIS A 168 9.33 -7.50 -13.49
CA HIS A 168 9.61 -6.43 -12.54
C HIS A 168 10.47 -6.94 -11.38
N ILE A 169 10.18 -8.13 -10.83
CA ILE A 169 11.03 -8.78 -9.82
C ILE A 169 12.45 -8.99 -10.36
N HIS A 170 12.58 -9.53 -11.58
CA HIS A 170 13.89 -9.77 -12.17
C HIS A 170 14.68 -8.46 -12.34
N THR A 171 14.03 -7.42 -12.84
CA THR A 171 14.64 -6.10 -13.04
C THR A 171 15.02 -5.46 -11.70
N ALA A 172 14.11 -5.51 -10.71
CA ALA A 172 14.36 -4.99 -9.37
C ALA A 172 15.55 -5.71 -8.71
N ARG A 173 15.63 -7.04 -8.79
CA ARG A 173 16.78 -7.81 -8.28
C ARG A 173 18.09 -7.39 -8.91
N ARG A 174 18.11 -7.12 -10.22
CA ARG A 174 19.30 -6.61 -10.91
C ARG A 174 19.70 -5.24 -10.39
N MET A 175 18.74 -4.31 -10.27
CA MET A 175 18.99 -2.97 -9.74
C MET A 175 19.51 -2.99 -8.30
N LEU A 176 18.93 -3.85 -7.45
CA LEU A 176 19.39 -4.04 -6.07
C LEU A 176 20.80 -4.63 -6.02
N ALA A 177 21.09 -5.66 -6.83
CA ALA A 177 22.41 -6.27 -6.87
C ALA A 177 23.50 -5.30 -7.35
N ASP A 178 23.20 -4.50 -8.38
CA ASP A 178 24.13 -3.49 -8.89
C ASP A 178 24.39 -2.41 -7.82
N LYS A 179 23.34 -1.96 -7.14
CA LYS A 179 23.42 -0.90 -6.12
C LYS A 179 24.10 -1.37 -4.83
N ILE A 180 23.75 -2.54 -4.30
CA ILE A 180 24.42 -3.11 -3.11
C ILE A 180 25.91 -3.34 -3.38
N ARG A 181 26.30 -3.76 -4.59
CA ARG A 181 27.73 -3.88 -4.94
C ARG A 181 28.45 -2.54 -5.02
N LEU A 182 27.76 -1.47 -5.42
CA LEU A 182 28.29 -0.11 -5.45
C LEU A 182 28.43 0.47 -4.04
N ASP A 183 27.48 0.15 -3.15
CA ASP A 183 27.43 0.65 -1.77
C ASP A 183 28.21 -0.24 -0.78
N TRP A 184 28.52 -1.49 -1.14
CA TRP A 184 29.38 -2.39 -0.37
C TRP A 184 30.85 -2.00 -0.53
N THR A 185 31.38 -1.28 0.46
CA THR A 185 32.81 -1.06 0.65
C THR A 185 33.39 -2.20 1.51
N PRO A 186 34.20 -3.12 0.97
CA PRO A 186 34.89 -4.10 1.80
C PRO A 186 35.92 -3.37 2.67
N GLY A 187 35.60 -3.15 3.94
CA GLY A 187 36.50 -2.45 4.88
C GLY A 187 36.00 -2.21 6.31
N GLU A 188 34.71 -2.38 6.63
CA GLU A 188 34.17 -2.14 7.98
C GLU A 188 33.89 -3.42 8.79
N GLU A 189 34.64 -4.50 8.54
CA GLU A 189 34.83 -5.53 9.56
C GLU A 189 36.10 -5.20 10.35
N LYS A 190 35.94 -4.37 11.36
CA LYS A 190 36.80 -4.45 12.55
C LYS A 190 35.96 -4.51 13.80
N ASP A 191 36.20 -5.60 14.51
CA ASP A 191 36.03 -5.82 15.94
C ASP A 191 34.57 -6.06 16.39
N LEU A 192 34.18 -7.34 16.28
CA LEU A 192 33.41 -8.02 17.33
C LEU A 192 34.36 -8.52 18.41
#